data_AF-A0A7J4TP22-F1
#
_entry.id   AF-A0A7J4TP22-F1
#
_cell.length_a   1.000
_cell.length_b   1.000
_cell.length_c   1.000
_cell.angle_alpha   90.00
_cell.angle_beta   90.00
_cell.angle_gamma   90.00
#
_symmetry.space_group_name_H-M   'P 1'
#
loop_
_entity.id
_entity.type
_entity.pdbx_description
1 polymer ?
#
loop_
_entity_poly.entity_id
_entity_poly.type
_entity_poly.pdbx_seq_one_letter_code
_entity_poly.pdbx_strand_id
1 'polypeptide(L)'
;MSDDATLATRRLRLKLALEDLREMKGFGTELVTLIIPPDRQISDARSLLQNEHGQAANIKSKGTRKNVQGAIESAISTLSRYKNPGENGLAIFVGSIIIGNNKNRMVNVVVEEPPQPLMSFRYRCDSVFELTQLEDMLVDKKSYGLFVIDRSEAAFGIASGKRIHVQEHLVSNIMGKHRQGGQSAQRFERLIEEAAHNFFKRATEHACNYWLPNLGNIQAIIVGGPGATKDFVVKNEYFHHEVAKKIAKTHFDVGYSNESGVRELVENAGALMGEIELDAERQVMNSFLSELIKATPRATYGELMIRDALGRGAIDKLLISEGLRKNTISLQCSSCKHEWAATVGRMEALPSCPSCDASGDNAKELNSVSLIDELGKMAERSNTEIIYISVDTEEGSQLLNGFGGLAALCRYPMM
;
A
#
# COMPACT_ATOMS: atom_id res chain seq x y z
N MET A 1 -2.00 6.35 14.32
CA MET A 1 -3.04 7.18 13.69
C MET A 1 -2.45 8.25 12.79
N SER A 2 -1.67 9.24 13.27
CA SER A 2 -0.97 10.19 12.37
C SER A 2 0.06 9.52 11.47
N ASP A 3 0.81 8.55 12.02
CA ASP A 3 1.87 7.85 11.30
C ASP A 3 1.30 6.91 10.22
N ASP A 4 0.09 6.37 10.43
CA ASP A 4 -0.55 5.48 9.45
C ASP A 4 -1.02 6.26 8.21
N ALA A 5 -1.56 7.47 8.40
CA ALA A 5 -1.99 8.34 7.31
C ALA A 5 -0.81 8.86 6.48
N THR A 6 0.30 9.24 7.13
CA THR A 6 1.53 9.65 6.43
C THR A 6 2.12 8.48 5.64
N LEU A 7 2.12 7.27 6.21
CA LEU A 7 2.63 6.07 5.56
C LEU A 7 1.75 5.65 4.38
N ALA A 8 0.42 5.74 4.51
CA ALA A 8 -0.51 5.51 3.41
C ALA A 8 -0.29 6.50 2.26
N THR A 9 -0.12 7.80 2.58
CA THR A 9 0.16 8.83 1.56
C THR A 9 1.48 8.59 0.84
N ARG A 10 2.53 8.22 1.59
CA ARG A 10 3.84 7.83 1.01
C ARG A 10 3.71 6.61 0.11
N ARG A 11 2.92 5.60 0.50
CA ARG A 11 2.66 4.41 -0.34
C ARG A 11 1.95 4.78 -1.63
N LEU A 12 0.90 5.61 -1.58
CA LEU A 12 0.21 6.02 -2.81
C LEU A 12 1.14 6.83 -3.73
N ARG A 13 1.90 7.80 -3.18
CA ARG A 13 2.86 8.57 -3.97
C ARG A 13 3.86 7.65 -4.67
N LEU A 14 4.38 6.66 -3.95
CA LEU A 14 5.26 5.66 -4.52
C LEU A 14 4.57 4.84 -5.61
N LYS A 15 3.33 4.37 -5.39
CA LYS A 15 2.54 3.60 -6.38
C LYS A 15 2.35 4.38 -7.67
N LEU A 16 1.92 5.64 -7.58
CA LEU A 16 1.74 6.53 -8.74
C LEU A 16 3.06 6.77 -9.48
N ALA A 17 4.15 7.00 -8.74
CA ALA A 17 5.47 7.16 -9.34
C ALA A 17 5.93 5.88 -10.05
N LEU A 18 5.68 4.70 -9.47
CA LEU A 18 6.03 3.42 -10.11
C LEU A 18 5.18 3.13 -11.34
N GLU A 19 3.89 3.46 -11.36
CA GLU A 19 3.05 3.37 -12.55
C GLU A 19 3.61 4.22 -13.69
N ASP A 20 3.89 5.50 -13.44
CA ASP A 20 4.49 6.39 -14.43
C ASP A 20 5.87 5.84 -14.90
N LEU A 21 6.71 5.34 -13.99
CA LEU A 21 8.04 4.81 -14.33
C LEU A 21 7.99 3.48 -15.11
N ARG A 22 6.96 2.64 -14.91
CA ARG A 22 6.77 1.37 -15.63
C ARG A 22 6.45 1.58 -17.11
N GLU A 23 5.71 2.64 -17.43
CA GLU A 23 5.35 2.97 -18.81
C GLU A 23 6.53 3.54 -19.60
N MET A 24 7.51 4.12 -18.91
CA MET A 24 8.68 4.73 -19.52
C MET A 24 9.65 3.68 -20.09
N LYS A 25 9.89 3.77 -21.40
CA LYS A 25 10.86 2.94 -22.12
C LYS A 25 11.89 3.83 -22.82
N GLY A 26 13.14 3.40 -22.80
CA GLY A 26 14.24 4.00 -23.55
C GLY A 26 14.50 3.26 -24.88
N PHE A 27 15.21 3.91 -25.81
CA PHE A 27 15.64 3.27 -27.07
C PHE A 27 16.74 2.23 -26.89
N GLY A 28 17.41 2.23 -25.74
CA GLY A 28 18.53 1.34 -25.39
C GLY A 28 18.91 1.54 -23.92
N THR A 29 20.15 1.24 -23.54
CA THR A 29 20.66 1.42 -22.16
C THR A 29 20.86 2.90 -21.81
N GLU A 30 19.77 3.63 -21.63
CA GLU A 30 19.76 5.10 -21.47
C GLU A 30 18.95 5.57 -20.25
N LEU A 31 18.37 4.62 -19.51
CA LEU A 31 17.63 4.87 -18.27
C LEU A 31 18.49 4.46 -17.08
N VAL A 32 18.86 5.44 -16.27
CA VAL A 32 19.65 5.28 -15.05
C VAL A 32 18.71 5.17 -13.85
N THR A 33 18.84 4.07 -13.12
CA THR A 33 18.25 3.88 -11.80
C THR A 33 19.33 3.95 -10.74
N LEU A 34 19.14 4.79 -9.74
CA LEU A 34 20.01 4.90 -8.59
C LEU A 34 19.18 4.83 -7.30
N ILE A 35 19.53 3.92 -6.42
CA ILE A 35 18.90 3.73 -5.11
C ILE A 35 19.98 3.86 -4.03
N ILE A 36 19.76 4.78 -3.09
CA ILE A 36 20.68 5.10 -2.01
C ILE A 36 20.01 4.78 -0.67
N PRO A 37 20.52 3.79 0.08
CA PRO A 37 20.02 3.47 1.40
C PRO A 37 20.46 4.53 2.43
N PRO A 38 19.77 4.64 3.59
CA PRO A 38 20.00 5.70 4.55
C PRO A 38 21.38 5.63 5.24
N ASP A 39 22.02 4.46 5.25
CA ASP A 39 23.34 4.21 5.81
C ASP A 39 24.49 4.70 4.90
N ARG A 40 24.21 5.02 3.64
CA ARG A 40 25.23 5.40 2.65
C ARG A 40 25.26 6.89 2.38
N GLN A 41 26.45 7.46 2.27
CA GLN A 41 26.63 8.88 1.97
C GLN A 41 26.38 9.20 0.49
N ILE A 42 25.79 10.38 0.22
CA ILE A 42 25.55 10.88 -1.14
C ILE A 42 26.86 11.11 -1.89
N SER A 43 27.95 11.46 -1.19
CA SER A 43 29.29 11.63 -1.78
C SER A 43 29.75 10.38 -2.52
N ASP A 44 29.56 9.20 -1.93
CA ASP A 44 29.99 7.93 -2.52
C ASP A 44 29.21 7.61 -3.80
N ALA A 45 27.90 7.88 -3.78
CA ALA A 45 27.05 7.73 -4.96
C ALA A 45 27.46 8.72 -6.07
N ARG A 46 27.81 9.96 -5.70
CA ARG A 46 28.29 10.96 -6.65
C ARG A 46 29.62 10.56 -7.29
N SER A 47 30.58 10.07 -6.51
CA SER A 47 31.86 9.57 -7.02
C SER A 47 31.67 8.38 -7.95
N LEU A 48 30.74 7.47 -7.63
CA LEU A 48 30.38 6.38 -8.55
C LEU A 48 29.85 6.92 -9.88
N LEU A 49 28.86 7.83 -9.86
CA LEU A 49 28.31 8.40 -11.09
C LEU A 49 29.35 9.15 -11.93
N GLN A 50 30.31 9.83 -11.31
CA GLN A 50 31.42 10.48 -12.04
C GLN A 50 32.32 9.46 -12.75
N ASN A 51 32.62 8.33 -12.10
CA ASN A 51 33.38 7.26 -12.72
C ASN A 51 32.60 6.62 -13.88
N GLU A 52 31.29 6.42 -13.72
CA GLU A 52 30.41 5.87 -14.75
C GLU A 52 30.26 6.82 -15.94
N HIS A 53 30.20 8.14 -15.70
CA HIS A 53 30.22 9.15 -16.78
C HIS A 53 31.50 9.07 -17.63
N GLY A 54 32.65 8.89 -16.97
CA GLY A 54 33.94 8.69 -17.64
C GLY A 54 33.97 7.39 -18.47
N GLN A 55 33.43 6.29 -17.93
CA GLN A 55 33.32 5.03 -18.67
C GLN A 55 32.37 5.12 -19.86
N ALA A 56 31.25 5.84 -19.71
CA ALA A 56 30.28 6.05 -20.79
C ALA A 56 30.90 6.76 -22.01
N ALA A 57 31.99 7.51 -21.85
CA ALA A 57 32.72 8.12 -22.96
C ALA A 57 33.23 7.10 -23.99
N ASN A 58 33.48 5.85 -23.56
CA ASN A 58 33.97 4.77 -24.41
C ASN A 58 32.89 4.08 -25.26
N ILE A 59 31.61 4.48 -25.12
CA ILE A 59 30.51 3.91 -25.90
C ILE A 59 30.69 4.26 -27.39
N LYS A 60 30.63 3.24 -28.25
CA LYS A 60 30.84 3.37 -29.71
C LYS A 60 29.73 4.14 -30.40
N SER A 61 28.48 3.91 -30.02
CA SER A 61 27.31 4.61 -30.57
C SER A 61 27.27 6.07 -30.10
N LYS A 62 27.33 7.02 -31.04
CA LYS A 62 27.33 8.47 -30.74
C LYS A 62 26.03 8.92 -30.05
N GLY A 63 24.89 8.38 -30.47
CA GLY A 63 23.58 8.69 -29.89
C GLY A 63 23.47 8.20 -28.45
N THR A 64 23.72 6.90 -28.25
CA THR A 64 23.65 6.25 -26.94
C THR A 64 24.64 6.87 -25.95
N ARG A 65 25.87 7.16 -26.40
CA ARG A 65 26.88 7.84 -25.57
C ARG A 65 26.37 9.18 -25.03
N LYS A 66 25.80 10.02 -25.91
CA LYS A 66 25.27 11.34 -25.52
C LYS A 66 24.10 11.21 -24.54
N ASN A 67 23.20 10.25 -24.77
CA ASN A 67 22.03 10.05 -23.93
C ASN A 67 22.42 9.53 -22.53
N VAL A 68 23.34 8.57 -22.46
CA VAL A 68 23.85 8.04 -21.17
C VAL A 68 24.60 9.12 -20.39
N GLN A 69 25.52 9.84 -21.04
CA GLN A 69 26.25 10.93 -20.38
C GLN A 69 25.31 12.02 -19.88
N GLY A 70 24.32 12.41 -20.70
CA GLY A 70 23.30 13.39 -20.29
C GLY A 70 22.43 12.91 -19.13
N ALA A 71 22.06 11.62 -19.09
CA ALA A 71 21.31 11.04 -17.98
C ALA A 71 22.13 11.04 -16.68
N ILE A 72 23.41 10.66 -16.74
CA ILE A 72 24.31 10.67 -15.58
C ILE A 72 24.56 12.10 -15.08
N GLU A 73 24.79 13.07 -15.98
CA GLU A 73 24.95 14.48 -15.61
C GLU A 73 23.70 15.04 -14.91
N SER A 74 22.52 14.71 -15.44
CA SER A 74 21.24 15.09 -14.84
C SER A 74 21.03 14.43 -13.47
N ALA A 75 21.43 13.16 -13.30
CA ALA A 75 21.42 12.49 -12.00
C ALA A 75 22.37 13.17 -11.00
N ILE A 76 23.60 13.52 -11.40
CA ILE A 76 24.58 14.25 -10.54
C ILE A 76 24.04 15.62 -10.14
N SER A 77 23.43 16.36 -11.07
CA SER A 77 22.81 17.67 -10.82
C SER A 77 21.69 17.56 -9.78
N THR A 78 20.90 16.49 -9.86
CA THR A 78 19.80 16.22 -8.94
C THR A 78 20.30 15.83 -7.55
N LEU A 79 21.28 14.92 -7.48
CA LEU A 79 21.94 14.54 -6.23
C LEU A 79 22.56 15.73 -5.51
N SER A 80 23.08 16.71 -6.25
CA SER A 80 23.71 17.90 -5.68
C SER A 80 22.73 18.81 -4.92
N ARG A 81 21.42 18.62 -5.09
CA ARG A 81 20.39 19.33 -4.31
C ARG A 81 20.20 18.74 -2.91
N TYR A 82 20.64 17.50 -2.69
CA TYR A 82 20.47 16.77 -1.45
C TYR A 82 21.79 16.69 -0.67
N LYS A 83 21.71 17.00 0.63
CA LYS A 83 22.87 16.86 1.53
C LYS A 83 23.00 15.43 2.07
N ASN A 84 21.87 14.81 2.41
CA ASN A 84 21.75 13.45 2.96
C ASN A 84 20.63 12.69 2.24
N PRO A 85 20.68 11.34 2.19
CA PRO A 85 19.66 10.52 1.52
C PRO A 85 18.31 10.47 2.25
N GLY A 86 18.18 11.09 3.43
CA GLY A 86 16.98 11.04 4.27
C GLY A 86 16.93 9.79 5.17
N GLU A 87 15.89 9.68 6.00
CA GLU A 87 15.76 8.60 6.99
C GLU A 87 15.46 7.23 6.36
N ASN A 88 14.69 7.20 5.26
CA ASN A 88 14.32 5.98 4.54
C ASN A 88 15.13 5.77 3.24
N GLY A 89 16.07 6.67 2.94
CA GLY A 89 16.85 6.66 1.71
C GLY A 89 16.21 7.43 0.55
N LEU A 90 16.91 7.41 -0.58
CA LEU A 90 16.60 8.21 -1.78
C LEU A 90 16.70 7.36 -3.04
N ALA A 91 15.68 7.42 -3.91
CA ALA A 91 15.73 6.80 -5.23
C ALA A 91 15.60 7.85 -6.35
N ILE A 92 16.42 7.71 -7.38
CA ILE A 92 16.53 8.65 -8.49
C ILE A 92 16.45 7.86 -9.80
N PHE A 93 15.53 8.30 -10.67
CA PHE A 93 15.28 7.72 -11.98
C PHE A 93 15.47 8.81 -13.04
N VAL A 94 16.51 8.66 -13.86
CA VAL A 94 16.85 9.66 -14.88
C VAL A 94 17.10 8.96 -16.21
N GLY A 95 16.53 9.49 -17.28
CA GLY A 95 16.81 8.94 -18.60
C GLY A 95 16.07 9.63 -19.73
N SER A 96 16.42 9.22 -20.95
CA SER A 96 15.79 9.70 -22.17
C SER A 96 14.67 8.74 -22.57
N ILE A 97 13.42 9.19 -22.48
CA ILE A 97 12.23 8.38 -22.81
C ILE A 97 11.68 8.74 -24.18
N ILE A 98 10.98 7.79 -24.80
CA ILE A 98 10.33 7.94 -26.11
C ILE A 98 8.94 8.56 -25.92
N ILE A 99 8.63 9.66 -26.62
CA ILE A 99 7.30 10.33 -26.55
C ILE A 99 6.50 10.16 -27.84
N GLY A 100 7.12 9.76 -28.95
CA GLY A 100 6.47 9.57 -30.25
C GLY A 100 7.49 9.53 -31.37
N ASN A 101 7.04 9.60 -32.64
CA ASN A 101 7.88 9.47 -33.85
C ASN A 101 9.22 10.25 -33.74
N ASN A 102 10.29 9.52 -33.41
CA ASN A 102 11.68 9.99 -33.30
C ASN A 102 11.93 11.19 -32.37
N LYS A 103 11.08 11.42 -31.35
CA LYS A 103 11.28 12.45 -30.34
C LYS A 103 11.52 11.82 -28.96
N ASN A 104 12.54 12.34 -28.28
CA ASN A 104 12.93 11.90 -26.95
C ASN A 104 12.85 13.07 -25.97
N ARG A 105 12.52 12.77 -24.72
CA ARG A 105 12.52 13.75 -23.63
C ARG A 105 13.33 13.21 -22.47
N MET A 106 14.14 14.08 -21.88
CA MET A 106 14.81 13.76 -20.63
C MET A 106 13.80 13.86 -19.49
N VAL A 107 13.67 12.78 -18.74
CA VAL A 107 12.85 12.70 -17.54
C VAL A 107 13.76 12.51 -16.34
N ASN A 108 13.34 13.12 -15.23
CA ASN A 108 14.01 13.06 -13.95
C ASN A 108 12.92 12.95 -12.88
N VAL A 109 12.83 11.78 -12.26
CA VAL A 109 11.89 11.47 -11.20
C VAL A 109 12.70 11.14 -9.95
N VAL A 110 12.37 11.81 -8.86
CA VAL A 110 12.98 11.58 -7.55
C VAL A 110 11.90 11.05 -6.62
N VAL A 111 12.21 9.94 -5.97
CA VAL A 111 11.39 9.38 -4.89
C VAL A 111 12.12 9.66 -3.58
N GLU A 112 11.61 10.65 -2.87
CA GLU A 112 12.06 11.04 -1.53
C GLU A 112 11.25 10.27 -0.48
N GLU A 113 11.91 9.86 0.61
CA GLU A 113 11.28 9.23 1.77
C GLU A 113 10.29 8.10 1.42
N PRO A 114 10.77 6.97 0.86
CA PRO A 114 9.91 5.82 0.62
C PRO A 114 9.23 5.35 1.93
N PRO A 115 8.11 4.62 1.86
CA PRO A 115 7.34 4.20 3.04
C PRO A 115 8.13 3.29 3.99
N GLN A 116 9.21 2.67 3.50
CA GLN A 116 10.12 1.82 4.26
C GLN A 116 11.56 2.15 3.88
N PRO A 117 12.53 1.96 4.79
CA PRO A 117 13.93 2.21 4.48
C PRO A 117 14.44 1.27 3.37
N LEU A 118 15.21 1.84 2.44
CA LEU A 118 15.85 1.08 1.37
C LEU A 118 16.94 0.19 1.95
N MET A 119 16.86 -1.11 1.65
CA MET A 119 17.75 -2.13 2.23
C MET A 119 19.16 -2.16 1.65
N SER A 120 19.33 -1.72 0.41
CA SER A 120 20.60 -1.89 -0.32
C SER A 120 20.77 -0.84 -1.40
N PHE A 121 22.03 -0.48 -1.65
CA PHE A 121 22.42 0.41 -2.73
C PHE A 121 22.30 -0.30 -4.08
N ARG A 122 21.73 0.40 -5.07
CA ARG A 122 21.60 -0.11 -6.44
C ARG A 122 21.92 0.96 -7.45
N TYR A 123 22.74 0.63 -8.43
CA TYR A 123 22.96 1.44 -9.63
C TYR A 123 22.78 0.52 -10.85
N ARG A 124 21.90 0.90 -11.78
CA ARG A 124 21.65 0.15 -13.01
C ARG A 124 21.35 1.12 -14.15
N CYS A 125 21.94 0.86 -15.31
CA CYS A 125 21.61 1.55 -16.55
C CYS A 125 21.03 0.52 -17.54
N ASP A 126 19.79 0.71 -17.96
CA ASP A 126 19.08 -0.22 -18.84
C ASP A 126 18.07 0.53 -19.74
N SER A 127 17.31 -0.22 -20.52
CA SER A 127 16.21 0.25 -21.38
C SER A 127 14.90 0.48 -20.64
N VAL A 128 14.79 -0.04 -19.41
CA VAL A 128 13.66 0.10 -18.49
C VAL A 128 14.22 0.46 -17.11
N PHE A 129 13.49 1.23 -16.31
CA PHE A 129 13.87 1.49 -14.93
C PHE A 129 13.77 0.23 -14.06
N GLU A 130 14.69 0.11 -13.10
CA GLU A 130 14.74 -1.02 -12.17
C GLU A 130 13.90 -0.70 -10.93
N LEU A 131 12.69 -1.26 -10.86
CA LEU A 131 11.70 -0.88 -9.85
C LEU A 131 11.52 -1.92 -8.73
N THR A 132 12.14 -3.09 -8.87
CA THR A 132 11.92 -4.29 -8.02
C THR A 132 11.89 -3.99 -6.52
N GLN A 133 12.89 -3.25 -6.01
CA GLN A 133 13.02 -2.94 -4.59
C GLN A 133 11.90 -2.02 -4.07
N LEU A 134 11.40 -1.10 -4.91
CA LEU A 134 10.30 -0.20 -4.56
C LEU A 134 8.94 -0.90 -4.71
N GLU A 135 8.79 -1.78 -5.71
CA GLU A 135 7.58 -2.56 -5.91
C GLU A 135 7.31 -3.50 -4.73
N ASP A 136 8.35 -4.14 -4.19
CA ASP A 136 8.22 -4.97 -2.99
C ASP A 136 7.78 -4.16 -1.75
N MET A 137 7.98 -2.83 -1.73
CA MET A 137 7.50 -1.97 -0.63
C MET A 137 6.00 -1.69 -0.72
N LEU A 138 5.42 -1.74 -1.92
CA LEU A 138 4.00 -1.52 -2.17
C LEU A 138 3.15 -2.76 -1.94
N VAL A 139 3.76 -3.95 -1.84
CA VAL A 139 3.05 -5.16 -1.45
C VAL A 139 2.48 -4.94 -0.06
N ASP A 140 1.15 -4.84 0.02
CA ASP A 140 0.46 -4.49 1.24
C ASP A 140 0.81 -5.46 2.37
N LYS A 141 1.39 -4.91 3.43
CA LYS A 141 1.59 -5.61 4.70
C LYS A 141 0.28 -5.62 5.48
N LYS A 142 -0.82 -6.03 4.85
CA LYS A 142 -2.03 -6.44 5.56
C LYS A 142 -1.66 -7.76 6.24
N SER A 143 -1.68 -7.76 7.55
CA SER A 143 -1.32 -8.95 8.33
C SER A 143 -2.55 -9.85 8.47
N TYR A 144 -2.35 -11.15 8.28
CA TYR A 144 -3.38 -12.16 8.50
C TYR A 144 -2.89 -13.12 9.59
N GLY A 145 -3.75 -13.38 10.58
CA GLY A 145 -3.49 -14.44 11.54
C GLY A 145 -3.71 -15.79 10.86
N LEU A 146 -2.81 -16.74 11.07
CA LEU A 146 -2.93 -18.08 10.50
C LEU A 146 -2.99 -19.09 11.62
N PHE A 147 -4.02 -19.93 11.62
CA PHE A 147 -4.19 -21.00 12.58
C PHE A 147 -4.40 -22.31 11.85
N VAL A 148 -3.58 -23.31 12.12
CA VAL A 148 -3.81 -24.66 11.63
C VAL A 148 -3.94 -25.60 12.82
N ILE A 149 -5.00 -26.39 12.85
CA ILE A 149 -5.30 -27.27 13.97
C ILE A 149 -5.78 -28.65 13.53
N ASP A 150 -5.21 -29.66 14.16
CA ASP A 150 -5.66 -31.04 14.18
C ASP A 150 -5.78 -31.54 15.63
N ARG A 151 -6.26 -32.77 15.81
CA ARG A 151 -6.15 -33.49 17.07
C ARG A 151 -4.69 -33.75 17.45
N SER A 152 -3.82 -34.06 16.49
CA SER A 152 -2.44 -34.48 16.77
C SER A 152 -1.49 -33.32 17.03
N GLU A 153 -1.68 -32.18 16.37
CA GLU A 153 -0.79 -31.04 16.40
C GLU A 153 -1.51 -29.74 15.98
N ALA A 154 -0.91 -28.60 16.26
CA ALA A 154 -1.40 -27.28 15.86
C ALA A 154 -0.23 -26.33 15.60
N ALA A 155 -0.36 -25.43 14.64
CA ALA A 155 0.63 -24.41 14.35
C ALA A 155 -0.07 -23.06 14.12
N PHE A 156 0.57 -21.97 14.52
CA PHE A 156 0.02 -20.64 14.34
C PHE A 156 1.08 -19.60 14.01
N GLY A 157 0.66 -18.55 13.32
CA GLY A 157 1.57 -17.52 12.82
C GLY A 157 0.86 -16.29 12.29
N ILE A 158 1.63 -15.44 11.62
CA ILE A 158 1.15 -14.25 10.92
C ILE A 158 1.72 -14.28 9.49
N ALA A 159 0.85 -14.14 8.50
CA ALA A 159 1.24 -13.77 7.14
C ALA A 159 1.22 -12.25 7.00
N SER A 160 2.20 -11.67 6.32
CA SER A 160 2.23 -10.25 5.96
C SER A 160 2.85 -10.10 4.58
N GLY A 161 1.99 -9.81 3.59
CA GLY A 161 2.37 -9.87 2.17
C GLY A 161 2.94 -11.24 1.82
N LYS A 162 4.16 -11.28 1.26
CA LYS A 162 4.87 -12.53 0.89
C LYS A 162 5.54 -13.25 2.05
N ARG A 163 5.64 -12.64 3.24
CA ARG A 163 6.35 -13.21 4.39
C ARG A 163 5.39 -13.95 5.29
N ILE A 164 5.72 -15.21 5.59
CA ILE A 164 5.00 -16.05 6.55
C ILE A 164 5.91 -16.23 7.76
N HIS A 165 5.47 -15.73 8.91
CA HIS A 165 6.14 -15.95 10.19
C HIS A 165 5.34 -16.96 11.01
N VAL A 166 5.86 -18.18 11.13
CA VAL A 166 5.29 -19.20 12.01
C VAL A 166 5.88 -19.01 13.40
N GLN A 167 5.02 -18.84 14.40
CA GLN A 167 5.47 -18.50 15.76
C GLN A 167 5.83 -19.76 16.55
N GLU A 168 4.91 -20.72 16.58
CA GLU A 168 5.06 -21.93 17.39
C GLU A 168 4.28 -23.09 16.76
N HIS A 169 4.83 -24.29 16.94
CA HIS A 169 4.18 -25.56 16.62
C HIS A 169 3.99 -26.35 17.91
N LEU A 170 2.75 -26.73 18.19
CA LEU A 170 2.34 -27.43 19.39
C LEU A 170 1.97 -28.86 19.02
N VAL A 171 2.54 -29.83 19.72
CA VAL A 171 2.20 -31.24 19.56
C VAL A 171 1.26 -31.67 20.69
N SER A 172 0.27 -32.48 20.33
CA SER A 172 -0.65 -33.11 21.27
C SER A 172 -0.07 -34.45 21.73
N ASN A 173 -0.34 -34.83 22.98
CA ASN A 173 -0.06 -36.19 23.48
C ASN A 173 -1.33 -37.05 23.51
N ILE A 174 -2.26 -36.82 22.59
CA ILE A 174 -3.54 -37.54 22.56
C ILE A 174 -3.29 -38.97 22.05
N MET A 175 -3.79 -39.96 22.79
CA MET A 175 -3.72 -41.35 22.34
C MET A 175 -4.61 -41.57 21.11
N GLY A 176 -4.08 -42.29 20.10
CA GLY A 176 -4.83 -42.65 18.90
C GLY A 176 -6.03 -43.56 19.19
N LYS A 177 -6.89 -43.75 18.18
CA LYS A 177 -8.07 -44.63 18.31
C LYS A 177 -7.66 -46.05 18.70
N HIS A 178 -8.22 -46.55 19.80
CA HIS A 178 -8.03 -47.93 20.23
C HIS A 178 -8.94 -48.88 19.44
N ARG A 179 -8.38 -50.01 18.96
CA ARG A 179 -9.11 -51.03 18.19
C ARG A 179 -9.82 -52.06 19.08
N GLN A 180 -9.52 -52.11 20.38
CA GLN A 180 -10.07 -53.12 21.28
C GLN A 180 -11.41 -52.68 21.88
N GLY A 181 -12.47 -53.43 21.60
CA GLY A 181 -13.79 -53.26 22.21
C GLY A 181 -13.88 -53.87 23.61
N GLY A 182 -14.82 -53.39 24.43
CA GLY A 182 -15.08 -53.89 25.79
C GLY A 182 -15.76 -52.83 26.68
N GLN A 183 -16.02 -53.16 27.95
CA GLN A 183 -16.67 -52.24 28.91
C GLN A 183 -15.87 -50.95 29.16
N SER A 184 -14.55 -51.00 28.95
CA SER A 184 -13.65 -49.85 29.12
C SER A 184 -13.64 -48.89 27.92
N ALA A 185 -14.23 -49.27 26.78
CA ALA A 185 -14.12 -48.51 25.53
C ALA A 185 -14.69 -47.09 25.68
N GLN A 186 -15.87 -46.94 26.30
CA GLN A 186 -16.49 -45.64 26.57
C GLN A 186 -15.64 -44.76 27.49
N ARG A 187 -14.94 -45.36 28.46
CA ARG A 187 -14.04 -44.61 29.36
C ARG A 187 -12.84 -44.06 28.59
N PHE A 188 -12.24 -44.85 27.71
CA PHE A 188 -11.12 -44.41 26.89
C PHE A 188 -11.53 -43.32 25.89
N GLU A 189 -12.71 -43.44 25.30
CA GLU A 189 -13.25 -42.42 24.41
C GLU A 189 -13.42 -41.08 25.13
N ARG A 190 -13.98 -41.08 26.35
CA ARG A 190 -14.10 -39.87 27.18
C ARG A 190 -12.74 -39.26 27.52
N LEU A 191 -11.73 -40.07 27.86
CA LEU A 191 -10.38 -39.58 28.13
C LEU A 191 -9.72 -38.96 26.90
N ILE A 192 -9.97 -39.51 25.71
CA ILE A 192 -9.49 -38.97 24.44
C ILE A 192 -10.16 -37.62 24.15
N GLU A 193 -11.47 -37.50 24.38
CA GLU A 193 -12.20 -36.24 24.19
C GLU A 193 -11.76 -35.16 25.18
N GLU A 194 -11.56 -35.51 26.45
CA GLU A 194 -11.07 -34.58 27.47
C GLU A 194 -9.64 -34.09 27.15
N ALA A 195 -8.77 -35.00 26.69
CA ALA A 195 -7.43 -34.64 26.23
C ALA A 195 -7.48 -33.72 24.99
N ALA A 196 -8.40 -33.97 24.05
CA ALA A 196 -8.61 -33.12 22.88
C ALA A 196 -9.10 -31.72 23.27
N HIS A 197 -10.08 -31.63 24.16
CA HIS A 197 -10.58 -30.35 24.68
C HIS A 197 -9.46 -29.52 25.32
N ASN A 198 -8.64 -30.14 26.17
CA ASN A 198 -7.51 -29.47 26.81
C ASN A 198 -6.45 -29.02 25.79
N PHE A 199 -6.20 -29.85 24.77
CA PHE A 199 -5.27 -29.48 23.70
C PHE A 199 -5.78 -28.28 22.89
N PHE A 200 -7.05 -28.29 22.47
CA PHE A 200 -7.66 -27.19 21.72
C PHE A 200 -7.65 -25.89 22.50
N LYS A 201 -7.99 -25.94 23.80
CA LYS A 201 -7.93 -24.79 24.69
C LYS A 201 -6.51 -24.23 24.79
N ARG A 202 -5.51 -25.10 25.02
CA ARG A 202 -4.10 -24.68 25.10
C ARG A 202 -3.62 -24.05 23.79
N ALA A 203 -3.92 -24.67 22.64
CA ALA A 203 -3.49 -24.17 21.34
C ALA A 203 -4.12 -22.81 20.99
N THR A 204 -5.41 -22.64 21.26
CA THR A 204 -6.13 -21.39 21.02
C THR A 204 -5.69 -20.27 21.97
N GLU A 205 -5.43 -20.56 23.25
CA GLU A 205 -4.89 -19.58 24.20
C GLU A 205 -3.51 -19.06 23.78
N HIS A 206 -2.60 -19.96 23.38
CA HIS A 206 -1.26 -19.57 22.87
C HIS A 206 -1.37 -18.68 21.63
N ALA A 207 -2.23 -19.06 20.67
CA ALA A 207 -2.44 -18.29 19.46
C ALA A 207 -3.07 -16.91 19.75
N CYS A 208 -4.08 -16.85 20.63
CA CYS A 208 -4.70 -15.59 21.05
C CYS A 208 -3.69 -14.66 21.72
N ASN A 209 -2.87 -15.16 22.65
CA ASN A 209 -1.86 -14.37 23.34
C ASN A 209 -0.84 -13.77 22.37
N TYR A 210 -0.53 -14.46 21.27
CA TYR A 210 0.36 -13.97 20.24
C TYR A 210 -0.28 -12.88 19.37
N TRP A 211 -1.57 -13.01 19.02
CA TRP A 211 -2.25 -12.03 18.15
C TRP A 211 -2.80 -10.82 18.90
N LEU A 212 -3.22 -10.94 20.16
CA LEU A 212 -3.84 -9.85 20.93
C LEU A 212 -3.03 -8.53 20.90
N PRO A 213 -1.69 -8.53 21.09
CA PRO A 213 -0.89 -7.31 21.00
C PRO A 213 -0.92 -6.65 19.62
N ASN A 214 -1.06 -7.45 18.56
CA ASN A 214 -0.99 -7.02 17.16
C ASN A 214 -2.35 -7.01 16.47
N LEU A 215 -3.45 -7.17 17.23
CA LEU A 215 -4.78 -7.39 16.68
C LEU A 215 -5.26 -6.21 15.82
N GLY A 216 -4.78 -4.99 16.10
CA GLY A 216 -5.06 -3.80 15.31
C GLY A 216 -4.58 -3.91 13.86
N ASN A 217 -3.44 -4.56 13.63
CA ASN A 217 -2.82 -4.70 12.30
C ASN A 217 -3.28 -5.97 11.57
N ILE A 218 -3.90 -6.91 12.28
CA ILE A 218 -4.43 -8.14 11.70
C ILE A 218 -5.81 -7.88 11.12
N GLN A 219 -5.99 -8.07 9.81
CA GLN A 219 -7.28 -7.86 9.17
C GLN A 219 -8.25 -9.00 9.47
N ALA A 220 -7.79 -10.23 9.27
CA ALA A 220 -8.57 -11.43 9.52
C ALA A 220 -7.67 -12.57 10.02
N ILE A 221 -8.32 -13.54 10.67
CA ILE A 221 -7.69 -14.76 11.14
C ILE A 221 -8.27 -15.91 10.35
N ILE A 222 -7.38 -16.63 9.67
CA ILE A 222 -7.72 -17.72 8.77
C ILE A 222 -7.43 -19.02 9.50
N VAL A 223 -8.45 -19.87 9.56
CA VAL A 223 -8.39 -21.14 10.27
C VAL A 223 -8.38 -22.27 9.25
N GLY A 224 -7.40 -23.16 9.39
CA GLY A 224 -7.23 -24.36 8.59
C GLY A 224 -7.05 -25.60 9.46
N GLY A 225 -7.17 -26.75 8.83
CA GLY A 225 -6.91 -28.04 9.47
C GLY A 225 -7.54 -29.20 8.71
N PRO A 226 -7.03 -30.42 8.91
CA PRO A 226 -7.59 -31.60 8.26
C PRO A 226 -8.97 -31.94 8.84
N GLY A 227 -9.95 -32.12 7.95
CA GLY A 227 -11.29 -32.56 8.30
C GLY A 227 -12.08 -31.56 9.16
N ALA A 228 -12.98 -32.07 10.00
CA ALA A 228 -13.94 -31.26 10.75
C ALA A 228 -13.41 -30.66 12.07
N THR A 229 -12.15 -30.94 12.44
CA THR A 229 -11.58 -30.49 13.73
C THR A 229 -11.57 -28.95 13.82
N LYS A 230 -11.21 -28.27 12.74
CA LYS A 230 -11.22 -26.81 12.65
C LYS A 230 -12.61 -26.20 12.91
N ASP A 231 -13.65 -26.78 12.31
CA ASP A 231 -15.02 -26.30 12.46
C ASP A 231 -15.51 -26.49 13.89
N PHE A 232 -15.11 -27.60 14.53
CA PHE A 232 -15.43 -27.87 15.92
C PHE A 232 -14.77 -26.86 16.87
N VAL A 233 -13.52 -26.47 16.62
CA VAL A 233 -12.82 -25.48 17.45
C VAL A 233 -13.45 -24.10 17.30
N VAL A 234 -13.81 -23.69 16.08
CA VAL A 234 -14.46 -22.39 15.86
C VAL A 234 -15.88 -22.35 16.46
N LYS A 235 -16.68 -23.41 16.30
CA LYS A 235 -18.06 -23.47 16.79
C LYS A 235 -18.19 -23.51 18.32
N ASN A 236 -17.22 -24.09 19.02
CA ASN A 236 -17.24 -24.21 20.48
C ASN A 236 -16.56 -23.03 21.19
N GLU A 237 -16.31 -21.93 20.49
CA GLU A 237 -15.87 -20.65 21.07
C GLU A 237 -14.60 -20.74 21.95
N TYR A 238 -13.62 -21.57 21.55
CA TYR A 238 -12.33 -21.66 22.27
C TYR A 238 -11.48 -20.38 22.15
N PHE A 239 -11.73 -19.55 21.14
CA PHE A 239 -10.99 -18.31 20.91
C PHE A 239 -11.46 -17.18 21.83
N HIS A 240 -10.54 -16.29 22.17
CA HIS A 240 -10.88 -15.04 22.85
C HIS A 240 -11.88 -14.22 22.03
N HIS A 241 -12.83 -13.56 22.70
CA HIS A 241 -13.95 -12.86 22.04
C HIS A 241 -13.52 -11.81 21.00
N GLU A 242 -12.41 -11.11 21.20
CA GLU A 242 -11.87 -10.15 20.22
C GLU A 242 -11.29 -10.83 18.98
N VAL A 243 -10.62 -11.96 19.18
CA VAL A 243 -10.03 -12.78 18.12
C VAL A 243 -11.16 -13.41 17.29
N ALA A 244 -12.19 -13.95 17.96
CA ALA A 244 -13.35 -14.57 17.34
C ALA A 244 -14.07 -13.64 16.34
N LYS A 245 -14.16 -12.34 16.63
CA LYS A 245 -14.76 -11.34 15.73
C LYS A 245 -13.97 -11.15 14.43
N LYS A 246 -12.67 -11.46 14.42
CA LYS A 246 -11.79 -11.35 13.26
C LYS A 246 -11.58 -12.67 12.53
N ILE A 247 -12.17 -13.77 12.98
CA ILE A 247 -12.08 -15.06 12.29
C ILE A 247 -12.85 -14.98 10.97
N ALA A 248 -12.19 -15.36 9.88
CA ALA A 248 -12.84 -15.47 8.58
C ALA A 248 -13.90 -16.58 8.60
N LYS A 249 -15.02 -16.34 7.92
CA LYS A 249 -16.15 -17.31 7.86
C LYS A 249 -15.80 -18.61 7.16
N THR A 250 -14.85 -18.56 6.22
CA THR A 250 -14.43 -19.71 5.42
C THR A 250 -13.22 -20.35 6.09
N HIS A 251 -13.30 -21.67 6.31
CA HIS A 251 -12.20 -22.47 6.83
C HIS A 251 -11.63 -23.36 5.73
N PHE A 252 -10.33 -23.66 5.78
CA PHE A 252 -9.64 -24.39 4.71
C PHE A 252 -9.20 -25.77 5.16
N ASP A 253 -9.37 -26.75 4.29
CA ASP A 253 -8.70 -28.04 4.43
C ASP A 253 -7.24 -27.90 4.02
N VAL A 254 -6.34 -28.42 4.88
CA VAL A 254 -4.90 -28.53 4.62
C VAL A 254 -4.43 -29.91 5.01
N GLY A 255 -3.38 -30.40 4.35
CA GLY A 255 -2.89 -31.77 4.54
C GLY A 255 -2.22 -32.03 5.88
N TYR A 256 -1.61 -31.00 6.48
CA TYR A 256 -0.79 -31.12 7.69
C TYR A 256 -1.10 -29.99 8.68
N SER A 257 -0.79 -30.17 9.97
CA SER A 257 -1.03 -29.16 11.02
C SER A 257 0.25 -28.65 11.68
N ASN A 258 1.33 -28.64 10.90
CA ASN A 258 2.65 -28.13 11.22
C ASN A 258 2.97 -26.87 10.39
N GLU A 259 4.22 -26.40 10.42
CA GLU A 259 4.66 -25.22 9.65
C GLU A 259 4.36 -25.33 8.15
N SER A 260 4.43 -26.53 7.57
CA SER A 260 4.10 -26.75 6.15
C SER A 260 2.62 -26.55 5.88
N GLY A 261 1.75 -26.98 6.80
CA GLY A 261 0.32 -26.72 6.73
C GLY A 261 -0.03 -25.23 6.79
N VAL A 262 0.73 -24.43 7.53
CA VAL A 262 0.56 -22.97 7.57
C VAL A 262 0.89 -22.33 6.21
N ARG A 263 1.90 -22.86 5.49
CA ARG A 263 2.23 -22.38 4.13
C ARG A 263 1.14 -22.77 3.12
N GLU A 264 0.68 -24.01 3.17
CA GLU A 264 -0.44 -24.51 2.35
C GLU A 264 -1.72 -23.70 2.59
N LEU A 265 -2.00 -23.34 3.84
CA LEU A 265 -3.15 -22.51 4.20
C LEU A 265 -3.12 -21.15 3.48
N VAL A 266 -1.95 -20.52 3.37
CA VAL A 266 -1.81 -19.22 2.68
C VAL A 266 -2.07 -19.36 1.19
N GLU A 267 -1.56 -20.42 0.56
CA GLU A 267 -1.81 -20.68 -0.86
C GLU A 267 -3.30 -20.90 -1.14
N ASN A 268 -3.97 -21.71 -0.30
CA ASN A 268 -5.40 -21.99 -0.44
C ASN A 268 -6.28 -20.76 -0.12
N ALA A 269 -5.83 -19.91 0.81
CA ALA A 269 -6.60 -18.75 1.27
C ALA A 269 -6.33 -17.46 0.48
N GLY A 270 -5.43 -17.48 -0.51
CA GLY A 270 -5.05 -16.28 -1.28
C GLY A 270 -6.24 -15.56 -1.91
N ALA A 271 -7.23 -16.30 -2.43
CA ALA A 271 -8.46 -15.72 -3.00
C ALA A 271 -9.29 -14.99 -1.93
N LEU A 272 -9.48 -15.62 -0.76
CA LEU A 272 -10.22 -15.03 0.36
C LEU A 272 -9.54 -13.77 0.90
N MET A 273 -8.20 -13.76 0.98
CA MET A 273 -7.45 -12.56 1.39
C MET A 273 -7.74 -11.38 0.45
N GLY A 274 -7.77 -11.62 -0.86
CA GLY A 274 -8.19 -10.60 -1.83
C GLY A 274 -9.64 -10.15 -1.64
N GLU A 275 -10.58 -11.08 -1.43
CA GLU A 275 -11.98 -10.75 -1.17
C GLU A 275 -12.17 -9.88 0.08
N ILE A 276 -11.45 -10.17 1.18
CA ILE A 276 -11.52 -9.38 2.43
C ILE A 276 -11.11 -7.93 2.22
N GLU A 277 -10.08 -7.71 1.40
CA GLU A 277 -9.61 -6.38 1.04
C GLU A 277 -10.66 -5.61 0.23
N LEU A 278 -11.23 -6.25 -0.80
CA LEU A 278 -12.29 -5.66 -1.62
C LEU A 278 -13.57 -5.38 -0.80
N ASP A 279 -13.93 -6.28 0.11
CA ASP A 279 -15.07 -6.10 1.00
C ASP A 279 -14.88 -4.91 1.96
N ALA A 280 -13.65 -4.67 2.43
CA ALA A 280 -13.36 -3.53 3.29
C ALA A 280 -13.57 -2.20 2.52
N GLU A 281 -13.08 -2.10 1.29
CA GLU A 281 -13.31 -0.94 0.42
C GLU A 281 -14.81 -0.72 0.17
N ARG A 282 -15.54 -1.80 -0.15
CA ARG A 282 -16.98 -1.76 -0.36
C ARG A 282 -17.75 -1.29 0.88
N GLN A 283 -17.42 -1.78 2.07
CA GLN A 283 -18.09 -1.36 3.31
C GLN A 283 -17.92 0.14 3.59
N VAL A 284 -16.73 0.68 3.32
CA VAL A 284 -16.46 2.11 3.48
C VAL A 284 -17.29 2.93 2.48
N MET A 285 -17.35 2.51 1.21
CA MET A 285 -18.16 3.19 0.20
C MET A 285 -19.67 3.11 0.52
N ASN A 286 -20.16 1.95 0.95
CA ASN A 286 -21.56 1.78 1.39
C ASN A 286 -21.90 2.68 2.58
N SER A 287 -20.96 2.83 3.53
CA SER A 287 -21.12 3.74 4.65
C SER A 287 -21.27 5.19 4.17
N PHE A 288 -20.42 5.63 3.23
CA PHE A 288 -20.52 6.94 2.58
C PHE A 288 -21.86 7.15 1.87
N LEU A 289 -22.28 6.22 1.02
CA LEU A 289 -23.56 6.30 0.30
C LEU A 289 -24.75 6.33 1.26
N SER A 290 -24.70 5.56 2.35
CA SER A 290 -25.77 5.55 3.36
C SER A 290 -25.90 6.87 4.11
N GLU A 291 -24.80 7.58 4.35
CA GLU A 291 -24.79 8.88 5.03
C GLU A 291 -25.29 10.01 4.12
N LEU A 292 -25.08 9.91 2.80
CA LEU A 292 -25.59 10.89 1.84
C LEU A 292 -27.13 10.92 1.76
N ILE A 293 -27.79 9.79 2.00
CA ILE A 293 -29.26 9.66 1.88
C ILE A 293 -29.98 10.21 3.14
N LYS A 294 -29.27 10.39 4.25
CA LYS A 294 -29.88 10.85 5.52
C LYS A 294 -30.26 12.33 5.45
N ALA A 295 -31.29 12.69 6.22
CA ALA A 295 -31.77 14.08 6.32
C ALA A 295 -30.70 15.07 6.80
N THR A 296 -29.76 14.60 7.63
CA THR A 296 -28.58 15.36 8.07
C THR A 296 -27.32 14.64 7.56
N PRO A 297 -26.84 14.97 6.35
CA PRO A 297 -25.75 14.22 5.74
C PRO A 297 -24.45 14.44 6.50
N ARG A 298 -23.84 13.33 6.95
CA ARG A 298 -22.48 13.30 7.50
C ARG A 298 -21.47 12.88 6.43
N ALA A 299 -21.73 13.27 5.19
CA ALA A 299 -20.91 12.95 4.04
C ALA A 299 -20.80 14.18 3.15
N THR A 300 -19.62 14.39 2.58
CA THR A 300 -19.36 15.47 1.64
C THR A 300 -18.54 14.93 0.46
N TYR A 301 -18.69 15.56 -0.70
CA TYR A 301 -17.99 15.18 -1.92
C TYR A 301 -17.64 16.44 -2.71
N GLY A 302 -16.67 16.30 -3.61
CA GLY A 302 -16.16 17.41 -4.40
C GLY A 302 -15.06 18.20 -3.70
N GLU A 303 -14.11 18.68 -4.50
CA GLU A 303 -12.85 19.24 -4.03
C GLU A 303 -13.03 20.48 -3.12
N LEU A 304 -13.90 21.42 -3.51
CA LEU A 304 -14.11 22.66 -2.75
C LEU A 304 -14.71 22.39 -1.37
N MET A 305 -15.72 21.53 -1.29
CA MET A 305 -16.36 21.17 -0.02
C MET A 305 -15.41 20.39 0.87
N ILE A 306 -14.61 19.48 0.30
CA ILE A 306 -13.61 18.72 1.05
C ILE A 306 -12.50 19.63 1.59
N ARG A 307 -12.01 20.61 0.82
CA ARG A 307 -11.02 21.58 1.30
C ARG A 307 -11.56 22.40 2.48
N ASP A 308 -12.79 22.91 2.40
CA ASP A 308 -13.42 23.64 3.52
C ASP A 308 -13.62 22.72 4.74
N ALA A 309 -14.10 21.50 4.52
CA ALA A 309 -14.32 20.52 5.58
C ALA A 309 -13.02 20.10 6.27
N LEU A 310 -11.93 19.90 5.52
CA LEU A 310 -10.58 19.65 6.07
C LEU A 310 -10.08 20.86 6.84
N GLY A 311 -10.27 22.08 6.31
CA GLY A 311 -9.89 23.32 6.98
C GLY A 311 -10.57 23.51 8.35
N ARG A 312 -11.80 23.02 8.51
CA ARG A 312 -12.55 23.03 9.77
C ARG A 312 -12.30 21.81 10.66
N GLY A 313 -11.51 20.83 10.21
CA GLY A 313 -11.29 19.58 10.91
C GLY A 313 -12.55 18.71 11.07
N ALA A 314 -13.50 18.87 10.15
CA ALA A 314 -14.81 18.19 10.19
C ALA A 314 -14.76 16.76 9.67
N ILE A 315 -13.73 16.37 8.92
CA ILE A 315 -13.64 15.07 8.26
C ILE A 315 -13.08 14.01 9.21
N ASP A 316 -13.80 12.90 9.31
CA ASP A 316 -13.35 11.68 9.98
C ASP A 316 -12.51 10.82 9.03
N LYS A 317 -13.11 10.46 7.89
CA LYS A 317 -12.49 9.62 6.86
C LYS A 317 -12.54 10.30 5.50
N LEU A 318 -11.40 10.47 4.86
CA LEU A 318 -11.25 11.00 3.51
C LEU A 318 -11.03 9.84 2.54
N LEU A 319 -11.92 9.70 1.57
CA LEU A 319 -11.86 8.69 0.51
C LEU A 319 -11.26 9.31 -0.75
N ILE A 320 -10.15 8.75 -1.20
CA ILE A 320 -9.45 9.21 -2.40
C ILE A 320 -9.36 8.06 -3.38
N SER A 321 -9.85 8.26 -4.61
CA SER A 321 -9.66 7.28 -5.67
C SER A 321 -8.20 7.25 -6.11
N GLU A 322 -7.65 6.05 -6.27
CA GLU A 322 -6.29 5.87 -6.79
C GLU A 322 -6.12 6.41 -8.21
N GLY A 323 -7.21 6.51 -8.99
CA GLY A 323 -7.21 7.04 -10.36
C GLY A 323 -7.11 8.56 -10.45
N LEU A 324 -7.06 9.29 -9.32
CA LEU A 324 -7.03 10.74 -9.33
C LEU A 324 -5.69 11.25 -9.89
N ARG A 325 -5.74 11.95 -11.04
CA ARG A 325 -4.57 12.52 -11.73
C ARG A 325 -4.72 14.05 -11.87
N LYS A 326 -4.90 14.75 -10.74
CA LYS A 326 -5.07 16.21 -10.68
C LYS A 326 -3.93 16.89 -9.94
N ASN A 327 -3.49 18.03 -10.45
CA ASN A 327 -2.48 18.87 -9.83
C ASN A 327 -3.07 20.22 -9.45
N THR A 328 -2.75 20.70 -8.26
CA THR A 328 -3.00 22.07 -7.84
C THR A 328 -1.83 22.94 -8.30
N ILE A 329 -2.12 23.88 -9.19
CA ILE A 329 -1.14 24.80 -9.76
C ILE A 329 -1.43 26.20 -9.23
N SER A 330 -0.38 26.88 -8.76
CA SER A 330 -0.41 28.31 -8.47
C SER A 330 0.00 29.09 -9.71
N LEU A 331 -0.94 29.90 -10.19
CA LEU A 331 -0.79 30.69 -11.41
C LEU A 331 -0.71 32.17 -11.05
N GLN A 332 0.22 32.87 -11.68
CA GLN A 332 0.32 34.32 -11.61
C GLN A 332 -0.03 34.91 -12.97
N CYS A 333 -1.01 35.83 -13.00
CA CYS A 333 -1.41 36.47 -14.26
C CYS A 333 -0.30 37.41 -14.74
N SER A 334 0.16 37.27 -15.98
CA SER A 334 1.11 38.21 -16.57
C SER A 334 0.55 39.62 -16.75
N SER A 335 -0.77 39.78 -16.83
CA SER A 335 -1.44 41.06 -17.08
C SER A 335 -1.74 41.83 -15.79
N CYS A 336 -2.33 41.18 -14.78
CA CYS A 336 -2.74 41.85 -13.53
C CYS A 336 -1.92 41.46 -12.29
N LYS A 337 -0.95 40.54 -12.41
CA LYS A 337 -0.15 39.96 -11.31
C LYS A 337 -0.98 39.32 -10.18
N HIS A 338 -2.27 39.07 -10.40
CA HIS A 338 -3.09 38.34 -9.46
C HIS A 338 -2.65 36.87 -9.40
N GLU A 339 -2.53 36.35 -8.19
CA GLU A 339 -2.18 34.96 -7.92
C GLU A 339 -3.43 34.19 -7.53
N TRP A 340 -3.67 33.07 -8.20
CA TRP A 340 -4.74 32.15 -7.84
C TRP A 340 -4.27 30.69 -7.92
N ALA A 341 -4.89 29.85 -7.11
CA ALA A 341 -4.72 28.42 -7.16
C ALA A 341 -5.82 27.81 -8.03
N ALA A 342 -5.44 26.94 -8.96
CA ALA A 342 -6.36 26.18 -9.78
C ALA A 342 -5.95 24.71 -9.79
N THR A 343 -6.94 23.84 -9.71
CA THR A 343 -6.72 22.40 -9.86
C THR A 343 -7.02 22.03 -11.30
N VAL A 344 -6.03 21.45 -11.98
CA VAL A 344 -6.13 21.07 -13.39
C VAL A 344 -5.70 19.61 -13.58
N GLY A 345 -6.42 18.89 -14.45
CA GLY A 345 -5.97 17.61 -14.97
C GLY A 345 -4.82 17.77 -15.98
N ARG A 346 -4.05 16.68 -16.23
CA ARG A 346 -2.92 16.67 -17.19
C ARG A 346 -3.27 17.16 -18.61
N MET A 347 -4.55 17.11 -18.99
CA MET A 347 -5.05 17.47 -20.33
C MET A 347 -6.02 18.67 -20.33
N GLU A 348 -6.28 19.28 -19.18
CA GLU A 348 -7.21 20.42 -19.09
C GLU A 348 -6.47 21.74 -19.38
N ALA A 349 -7.12 22.63 -20.12
CA ALA A 349 -6.59 23.96 -20.38
C ALA A 349 -6.50 24.77 -19.08
N LEU A 350 -5.46 25.59 -18.96
CA LEU A 350 -5.28 26.45 -17.79
C LEU A 350 -6.49 27.40 -17.67
N PRO A 351 -7.12 27.52 -16.49
CA PRO A 351 -8.27 28.37 -16.32
C PRO A 351 -7.91 29.84 -16.52
N SER A 352 -8.88 30.62 -17.01
CA SER A 352 -8.74 32.07 -17.16
C SER A 352 -8.54 32.74 -15.81
N CYS A 353 -7.89 33.91 -15.82
CA CYS A 353 -7.67 34.66 -14.59
C CYS A 353 -9.00 35.18 -14.04
N PRO A 354 -9.37 34.87 -12.78
CA PRO A 354 -10.65 35.27 -12.19
C PRO A 354 -10.80 36.79 -11.99
N SER A 355 -9.70 37.55 -12.12
CA SER A 355 -9.67 39.00 -11.90
C SER A 355 -9.70 39.82 -13.19
N CYS A 356 -9.27 39.25 -14.33
CA CYS A 356 -9.15 40.01 -15.57
C CYS A 356 -9.60 39.26 -16.83
N ASP A 357 -10.14 38.05 -16.70
CA ASP A 357 -10.59 37.17 -17.80
C ASP A 357 -9.57 36.94 -18.91
N ALA A 358 -8.29 37.26 -18.68
CA ALA A 358 -7.20 36.96 -19.61
C ALA A 358 -7.05 35.44 -19.74
N SER A 359 -6.77 34.97 -20.96
CA SER A 359 -6.59 33.55 -21.28
C SER A 359 -5.47 32.93 -20.43
N GLY A 360 -5.76 31.75 -19.85
CA GLY A 360 -4.87 31.04 -18.93
C GLY A 360 -3.50 30.68 -19.52
N ASP A 361 -3.38 30.64 -20.85
CA ASP A 361 -2.12 30.35 -21.56
C ASP A 361 -1.00 31.38 -21.30
N ASN A 362 -1.38 32.61 -20.90
CA ASN A 362 -0.42 33.67 -20.56
C ASN A 362 -0.11 33.74 -19.06
N ALA A 363 -0.59 32.79 -18.25
CA ALA A 363 -0.29 32.73 -16.83
C ALA A 363 1.07 32.06 -16.57
N LYS A 364 1.86 32.62 -15.65
CA LYS A 364 3.11 32.02 -15.22
C LYS A 364 2.84 31.00 -14.12
N GLU A 365 3.24 29.76 -14.35
CA GLU A 365 3.24 28.71 -13.33
C GLU A 365 4.35 28.99 -12.29
N LEU A 366 3.96 29.15 -11.03
CA LEU A 366 4.89 29.36 -9.92
C LEU A 366 5.25 28.05 -9.22
N ASN A 367 4.24 27.22 -8.98
CA ASN A 367 4.38 25.94 -8.29
C ASN A 367 3.25 25.00 -8.68
N SER A 368 3.58 23.72 -8.89
CA SER A 368 2.63 22.63 -9.09
C SER A 368 2.82 21.56 -8.01
N VAL A 369 1.73 21.21 -7.34
CA VAL A 369 1.69 20.19 -6.29
C VAL A 369 0.58 19.20 -6.64
N SER A 370 0.81 17.91 -6.42
CA SER A 370 -0.23 16.90 -6.58
C SER A 370 -1.39 17.16 -5.60
N LEU A 371 -2.63 17.06 -6.07
CA LEU A 371 -3.80 17.25 -5.22
C LEU A 371 -3.83 16.26 -4.05
N ILE A 372 -3.35 15.04 -4.27
CA ILE A 372 -3.23 14.00 -3.23
C ILE A 372 -2.27 14.44 -2.13
N ASP A 373 -1.14 15.06 -2.50
CA ASP A 373 -0.12 15.51 -1.54
C ASP A 373 -0.62 16.72 -0.73
N GLU A 374 -1.37 17.61 -1.37
CA GLU A 374 -2.01 18.75 -0.70
C GLU A 374 -3.05 18.28 0.32
N LEU A 375 -3.98 17.42 -0.12
CA LEU A 375 -5.02 16.85 0.73
C LEU A 375 -4.44 16.00 1.87
N GLY A 376 -3.36 15.25 1.60
CA GLY A 376 -2.64 14.48 2.63
C GLY A 376 -2.11 15.38 3.74
N LYS A 377 -1.43 16.48 3.40
CA LYS A 377 -0.93 17.46 4.38
C LYS A 377 -2.06 18.13 5.18
N MET A 378 -3.20 18.38 4.54
CA MET A 378 -4.38 18.95 5.23
C MET A 378 -4.99 17.93 6.19
N ALA A 379 -5.15 16.68 5.75
CA ALA A 379 -5.69 15.59 6.55
C ALA A 379 -4.83 15.27 7.78
N GLU A 380 -3.50 15.35 7.66
CA GLU A 380 -2.57 15.23 8.79
C GLU A 380 -2.85 16.30 9.86
N ARG A 381 -3.06 17.55 9.45
CA ARG A 381 -3.36 18.66 10.38
C ARG A 381 -4.71 18.50 11.08
N SER A 382 -5.68 17.88 10.42
CA SER A 382 -7.03 17.66 10.96
C SER A 382 -7.22 16.30 11.67
N ASN A 383 -6.17 15.48 11.74
CA ASN A 383 -6.21 14.10 12.23
C ASN A 383 -7.30 13.26 11.53
N THR A 384 -7.37 13.38 10.21
CA THR A 384 -8.33 12.68 9.35
C THR A 384 -7.71 11.39 8.81
N GLU A 385 -8.47 10.29 8.85
CA GLU A 385 -8.05 9.00 8.30
C GLU A 385 -8.18 9.05 6.77
N ILE A 386 -7.11 8.75 6.03
CA ILE A 386 -7.14 8.69 4.57
C ILE A 386 -7.29 7.24 4.13
N ILE A 387 -8.29 6.96 3.30
CA ILE A 387 -8.54 5.65 2.72
C ILE A 387 -8.48 5.78 1.20
N TYR A 388 -7.62 4.99 0.60
CA TYR A 388 -7.50 4.89 -0.86
C TYR A 388 -8.42 3.78 -1.36
N ILE A 389 -9.13 4.06 -2.46
CA ILE A 389 -10.03 3.09 -3.10
C ILE A 389 -9.52 2.81 -4.51
N SER A 390 -9.27 1.53 -4.81
CA SER A 390 -8.79 1.10 -6.13
C SER A 390 -9.85 1.30 -7.20
N VAL A 391 -9.44 1.64 -8.43
CA VAL A 391 -10.35 1.79 -9.58
C VAL A 391 -10.82 0.43 -10.13
N ASP A 392 -10.18 -0.66 -9.72
CA ASP A 392 -10.49 -2.02 -10.18
C ASP A 392 -11.84 -2.54 -9.63
N THR A 393 -12.39 -1.87 -8.62
CA THR A 393 -13.70 -2.20 -8.03
C THR A 393 -14.83 -1.41 -8.65
N GLU A 394 -16.04 -1.97 -8.65
CA GLU A 394 -17.24 -1.24 -9.08
C GLU A 394 -17.42 0.04 -8.25
N GLU A 395 -17.20 -0.05 -6.93
CA GLU A 395 -17.28 1.05 -5.97
C GLU A 395 -16.23 2.14 -6.25
N GLY A 396 -15.00 1.77 -6.57
CA GLY A 396 -13.95 2.71 -6.92
C GLY A 396 -14.20 3.40 -8.26
N SER A 397 -14.73 2.67 -9.24
CA SER A 397 -15.18 3.25 -10.51
C SER A 397 -16.32 4.25 -10.29
N GLN A 398 -17.23 3.97 -9.36
CA GLN A 398 -18.32 4.87 -8.96
C GLN A 398 -17.78 6.12 -8.24
N LEU A 399 -16.77 5.97 -7.36
CA LEU A 399 -16.12 7.11 -6.71
C LEU A 399 -15.48 8.04 -7.74
N LEU A 400 -14.74 7.48 -8.71
CA LEU A 400 -14.04 8.24 -9.74
C LEU A 400 -15.02 8.96 -10.69
N ASN A 401 -15.95 8.21 -11.30
CA ASN A 401 -16.84 8.72 -12.33
C ASN A 401 -18.04 9.49 -11.77
N GLY A 402 -18.58 9.08 -10.62
CA GLY A 402 -19.77 9.68 -10.02
C GLY A 402 -19.47 10.88 -9.13
N PHE A 403 -18.37 10.84 -8.37
CA PHE A 403 -18.04 11.87 -7.37
C PHE A 403 -16.73 12.61 -7.66
N GLY A 404 -16.14 12.41 -8.85
CA GLY A 404 -14.90 13.09 -9.26
C GLY A 404 -13.65 12.60 -8.53
N GLY A 405 -13.71 11.40 -7.93
CA GLY A 405 -12.59 10.74 -7.26
C GLY A 405 -12.33 11.16 -5.82
N LEU A 406 -13.17 12.01 -5.23
CA LEU A 406 -13.02 12.53 -3.88
C LEU A 406 -14.35 12.49 -3.10
N ALA A 407 -14.34 11.82 -1.96
CA ALA A 407 -15.46 11.74 -1.04
C ALA A 407 -14.97 11.77 0.41
N ALA A 408 -15.84 12.11 1.35
CA ALA A 408 -15.48 12.18 2.76
C ALA A 408 -16.67 11.88 3.67
N LEU A 409 -16.38 11.22 4.79
CA LEU A 409 -17.26 11.04 5.93
C LEU A 409 -16.92 12.08 7.00
N CYS A 410 -17.90 12.85 7.42
CA CYS A 410 -17.75 13.92 8.40
C CYS A 410 -18.09 13.44 9.82
N ARG A 411 -17.33 13.93 10.81
CA ARG A 411 -17.57 13.70 12.24
C ARG A 411 -18.92 14.26 12.67
N TYR A 412 -19.40 15.32 12.04
CA TYR A 412 -20.69 15.96 12.27
C TYR A 412 -21.30 16.42 10.94
N PRO A 413 -22.63 16.64 10.88
CA PRO A 413 -23.28 17.15 9.67
C PRO A 413 -22.75 18.54 9.32
N MET A 414 -22.36 18.74 8.06
CA MET A 414 -21.97 20.04 7.53
C MET A 414 -23.23 20.73 7.02
N MET A 415 -23.75 21.69 7.81
CA MET A 415 -24.85 22.59 7.42
C MET A 415 -24.30 23.83 6.74
#